data_AF-A0A4Q5NQI8-F1
#
_entry.id   AF-A0A4Q5NQI8-F1
#
_cell.length_a   1.000
_cell.length_b   1.000
_cell.length_c   1.000
_cell.angle_alpha   90.00
_cell.angle_beta   90.00
_cell.angle_gamma   90.00
#
_symmetry.space_group_name_H-M   'P 1'
#
loop_
_entity.id
_entity.type
_entity.pdbx_description
1 polymer ?
#
loop_
_entity_poly.entity_id
_entity_poly.type
_entity_poly.pdbx_seq_one_letter_code
_entity_poly.pdbx_strand_id
1 'polypeptide(L)'
;MIYDEGELQRSIEAGERRLAALKQANRRRKRLQSTGLVIFALAAVLGTAAFIASKRVPSTPHFVVTWPKSKTQQSVASGQSILAREGQPFDVAISEAPKWNVTWNSSETQATGESFSWLPQKNGETLRARCKAKNTDWTAYFSSVVPSRDLSLGAVVAELDEQYRMTVSLPSGSAWVYSHVQAVGNVSWDERVLPMLSDATSVIPEAALSQKLEAINETPAPALWQVVSDFDSTVQAPASDRATYAALHANNLESIMPQVGARLAELAPKASIKWVLRLDKDTPEGIVRMVFDNKAERGAWVKRKGDVAGTPITGWEKGQWIGSIAPELPNTTATTAP
;
A
#
# COMPACT_ATOMS: atom_id res chain seq x y z
N MET A 1 -7.86 -59.43 78.81
CA MET A 1 -7.34 -58.44 77.86
C MET A 1 -7.86 -57.09 78.30
N ILE A 2 -7.06 -56.37 79.08
CA ILE A 2 -7.38 -55.02 79.52
C ILE A 2 -6.70 -54.13 78.48
N TYR A 3 -7.49 -53.52 77.59
CA TYR A 3 -6.96 -52.50 76.71
C TYR A 3 -6.60 -51.30 77.57
N ASP A 4 -5.36 -50.83 77.45
CA ASP A 4 -4.86 -49.64 78.14
C ASP A 4 -5.69 -48.43 77.66
N GLU A 5 -6.51 -47.85 78.56
CA GLU A 5 -7.39 -46.73 78.25
C GLU A 5 -6.61 -45.54 77.66
N GLY A 6 -5.32 -45.41 77.98
CA GLY A 6 -4.43 -44.41 77.42
C GLY A 6 -4.08 -44.64 75.94
N GLU A 7 -4.01 -45.88 75.47
CA GLU A 7 -3.82 -46.19 74.04
C GLU A 7 -5.09 -45.92 73.24
N LEU A 8 -6.26 -46.20 73.81
CA LEU A 8 -7.54 -45.97 73.16
C LEU A 8 -7.79 -44.47 72.94
N GLN A 9 -7.54 -43.63 73.94
CA GLN A 9 -7.63 -42.17 73.83
C GLN A 9 -6.67 -41.59 72.79
N ARG A 10 -5.41 -42.03 72.77
CA ARG A 10 -4.43 -41.59 71.76
C ARG A 10 -4.84 -41.99 70.34
N SER A 11 -5.45 -43.16 70.17
CA SER A 11 -5.95 -43.61 68.86
C SER A 11 -7.13 -42.77 68.37
N ILE A 12 -8.02 -42.35 69.28
CA ILE A 12 -9.18 -41.50 68.97
C ILE A 12 -8.69 -40.09 68.62
N GLU A 13 -7.78 -39.50 69.40
CA GLU A 13 -7.20 -38.19 69.10
C GLU A 13 -6.42 -38.20 67.77
N ALA A 14 -5.66 -39.27 67.48
CA ALA A 14 -4.97 -39.41 66.20
C ALA A 14 -5.96 -39.55 65.03
N GLY A 15 -7.08 -40.25 65.23
CA GLY A 15 -8.19 -40.36 64.29
C GLY A 15 -8.85 -39.01 64.02
N GLU A 16 -9.14 -38.23 65.06
CA GLU A 16 -9.74 -36.89 64.95
C GLU A 16 -8.80 -35.89 64.27
N ARG A 17 -7.50 -35.92 64.58
CA ARG A 17 -6.49 -35.10 63.89
C ARG A 17 -6.39 -35.45 62.40
N ARG A 18 -6.44 -36.73 62.04
CA ARG A 18 -6.47 -37.19 60.63
C ARG A 18 -7.77 -36.75 59.92
N LEU A 19 -8.90 -36.83 60.61
CA LEU A 19 -10.21 -36.47 60.05
C LEU A 19 -10.35 -34.95 59.88
N ALA A 20 -9.78 -34.16 60.80
CA ALA A 20 -9.66 -32.70 60.68
C ALA A 20 -8.73 -32.31 59.52
N ALA A 21 -7.58 -32.97 59.37
CA ALA A 21 -6.66 -32.76 58.26
C ALA A 21 -7.31 -33.09 56.90
N LEU A 22 -8.06 -34.20 56.81
CA LEU A 22 -8.83 -34.57 55.61
C LEU A 22 -9.94 -33.56 55.28
N LYS A 23 -10.67 -33.06 56.29
CA LYS A 23 -11.68 -32.00 56.10
C LYS A 23 -11.02 -30.71 55.59
N GLN A 24 -9.85 -30.35 56.10
CA GLN A 24 -9.12 -29.15 55.67
C GLN A 24 -8.54 -29.31 54.25
N ALA A 25 -8.03 -30.50 53.92
CA ALA A 25 -7.57 -30.85 52.56
C ALA A 25 -8.71 -30.83 51.54
N ASN A 26 -9.88 -31.39 51.88
CA ASN A 26 -11.08 -31.35 51.03
C ASN A 26 -11.63 -29.93 50.85
N ARG A 27 -11.60 -29.08 51.89
CA ARG A 27 -11.96 -27.65 51.77
C ARG A 27 -10.99 -26.90 50.86
N ARG A 28 -9.67 -27.15 50.99
CA ARG A 28 -8.65 -26.57 50.10
C ARG A 28 -8.83 -27.04 48.65
N ARG A 29 -9.09 -28.33 48.41
CA ARG A 29 -9.35 -28.88 47.08
C ARG A 29 -10.61 -28.28 46.45
N LYS A 30 -11.72 -28.17 47.21
CA LYS A 30 -12.95 -27.52 46.73
C LYS A 30 -12.72 -26.04 46.39
N ARG A 31 -11.96 -25.30 47.21
CA ARG A 31 -11.58 -23.92 46.92
C ARG A 31 -10.71 -23.81 45.67
N LEU A 32 -9.68 -24.64 45.55
CA LEU A 32 -8.82 -24.68 44.36
C LEU A 32 -9.61 -25.02 43.09
N GLN A 33 -10.54 -25.98 43.17
CA GLN A 33 -11.43 -26.31 42.07
C GLN A 33 -12.35 -25.14 41.72
N SER A 34 -13.00 -24.49 42.70
CA SER A 34 -13.87 -23.34 42.42
C SER A 34 -13.09 -22.15 41.85
N THR A 35 -11.91 -21.86 42.40
CA THR A 35 -11.06 -20.77 41.90
C THR A 35 -10.54 -21.08 40.50
N GLY A 36 -10.13 -22.32 40.23
CA GLY A 36 -9.73 -22.76 38.89
C GLY A 36 -10.87 -22.66 37.87
N LEU A 37 -12.10 -23.00 38.28
CA LEU A 37 -13.29 -22.91 37.41
C LEU A 37 -13.65 -21.45 37.11
N VAL A 38 -13.54 -20.55 38.09
CA VAL A 38 -13.73 -19.10 37.89
C VAL A 38 -12.65 -18.54 36.95
N ILE A 39 -11.39 -18.90 37.14
CA ILE A 39 -10.29 -18.46 36.26
C ILE A 39 -10.50 -18.97 34.83
N PHE A 40 -10.88 -20.24 34.68
CA PHE A 40 -11.15 -20.84 33.36
C PHE A 40 -12.33 -20.17 32.66
N ALA A 41 -13.44 -19.92 33.39
CA ALA A 41 -14.59 -19.20 32.85
C ALA A 41 -14.21 -17.77 32.42
N LEU A 42 -13.42 -17.06 33.22
CA LEU A 42 -12.93 -15.72 32.88
C LEU A 42 -12.03 -15.76 31.63
N ALA A 43 -11.10 -16.72 31.55
CA ALA A 43 -10.21 -16.89 30.41
C ALA A 43 -10.99 -17.24 29.12
N ALA A 44 -12.02 -18.08 29.21
CA ALA A 44 -12.88 -18.44 28.07
C ALA A 44 -13.68 -17.24 27.55
N VAL A 45 -14.22 -16.39 28.44
CA VAL A 45 -14.92 -15.16 28.07
C VAL A 45 -13.95 -14.15 27.42
N LEU A 46 -12.75 -13.99 27.99
CA LEU A 46 -11.73 -13.11 27.40
C LEU A 46 -11.25 -13.61 26.04
N GLY A 47 -11.03 -14.92 25.89
CA GLY A 47 -10.62 -15.54 24.62
C GLY A 47 -11.68 -15.44 23.53
N THR A 48 -12.96 -15.65 23.86
CA THR A 48 -14.06 -15.46 22.91
C THR A 48 -14.25 -14.00 22.53
N ALA A 49 -14.13 -13.06 23.48
CA ALA A 49 -14.14 -11.63 23.18
C ALA A 49 -12.99 -11.21 22.25
N ALA A 50 -11.77 -11.72 22.49
CA ALA A 50 -10.61 -11.48 21.62
C ALA A 50 -10.79 -12.07 20.21
N PHE A 51 -11.37 -13.28 20.09
CA PHE A 51 -11.64 -13.93 18.81
C PHE A 51 -12.75 -13.24 18.00
N ILE A 52 -13.84 -12.81 18.65
CA ILE A 52 -14.90 -12.06 17.98
C ILE A 52 -14.36 -10.69 17.55
N ALA A 53 -13.54 -10.05 18.39
CA ALA A 53 -12.91 -8.80 18.04
C ALA A 53 -11.94 -8.97 16.87
N SER A 54 -11.11 -10.02 16.83
CA SER A 54 -10.18 -10.28 15.71
C SER A 54 -10.90 -10.51 14.38
N LYS A 55 -12.12 -11.08 14.39
CA LYS A 55 -12.97 -11.19 13.21
C LYS A 55 -13.64 -9.89 12.77
N ARG A 56 -13.69 -8.90 13.67
CA ARG A 56 -14.25 -7.56 13.38
C ARG A 56 -13.17 -6.53 13.09
N VAL A 57 -11.90 -6.76 13.47
CA VAL A 57 -10.75 -5.91 13.09
C VAL A 57 -10.84 -5.65 11.59
N PRO A 58 -10.80 -4.39 11.15
CA PRO A 58 -11.01 -4.07 9.75
C PRO A 58 -9.97 -4.84 8.93
N SER A 59 -10.42 -5.53 7.89
CA SER A 59 -9.57 -5.83 6.74
C SER A 59 -8.94 -4.50 6.33
N THR A 60 -7.62 -4.50 6.14
CA THR A 60 -6.88 -3.28 5.82
C THR A 60 -7.60 -2.60 4.67
N PRO A 61 -8.10 -1.36 4.82
CA PRO A 61 -8.67 -0.70 3.67
C PRO A 61 -7.52 -0.40 2.72
N HIS A 62 -7.56 -1.04 1.57
CA HIS A 62 -6.66 -0.73 0.48
C HIS A 62 -7.33 0.37 -0.32
N PHE A 63 -6.78 1.57 -0.20
CA PHE A 63 -7.20 2.63 -1.08
C PHE A 63 -6.01 3.35 -1.65
N VAL A 64 -6.31 3.77 -2.86
CA VAL A 64 -5.45 4.26 -3.89
C VAL A 64 -5.15 5.72 -3.61
N VAL A 65 -3.87 6.05 -3.52
CA VAL A 65 -3.43 7.44 -3.47
C VAL A 65 -3.65 8.02 -4.86
N THR A 66 -4.70 8.81 -4.98
CA THR A 66 -4.70 9.88 -5.98
C THR A 66 -3.85 11.01 -5.40
N TRP A 67 -3.04 11.66 -6.26
CA TRP A 67 -2.61 13.04 -6.04
C TRP A 67 -3.75 13.77 -5.32
N PRO A 68 -3.62 14.10 -4.01
CA PRO A 68 -4.78 14.51 -3.25
C PRO A 68 -5.34 15.75 -3.95
N LYS A 69 -6.50 15.65 -4.59
CA LYS A 69 -7.25 16.88 -4.82
C LYS A 69 -7.65 17.34 -3.43
N SER A 70 -7.62 18.64 -3.18
CA SER A 70 -7.92 19.26 -1.87
C SER A 70 -9.32 18.96 -1.30
N LYS A 71 -10.10 18.08 -1.96
CA LYS A 71 -11.47 17.69 -1.59
C LYS A 71 -11.71 16.17 -1.63
N THR A 72 -10.68 15.37 -1.85
CA THR A 72 -10.80 13.90 -1.90
C THR A 72 -10.38 13.30 -0.58
N GLN A 73 -11.29 12.58 0.05
CA GLN A 73 -11.03 11.85 1.29
C GLN A 73 -10.16 10.63 0.99
N GLN A 74 -8.99 10.53 1.63
CA GLN A 74 -8.03 9.44 1.45
C GLN A 74 -8.20 8.40 2.56
N SER A 75 -8.35 7.12 2.21
CA SER A 75 -8.37 6.07 3.24
C SER A 75 -6.95 5.72 3.70
N VAL A 76 -6.78 5.43 4.99
CA VAL A 76 -5.47 5.06 5.56
C VAL A 76 -5.29 3.55 5.61
N ALA A 77 -4.22 3.04 4.99
CA ALA A 77 -3.78 1.65 5.14
C ALA A 77 -2.49 1.55 5.98
N SER A 78 -2.21 0.33 6.47
CA SER A 78 -1.00 0.07 7.25
C SER A 78 0.24 0.00 6.35
N GLY A 79 1.29 0.75 6.69
CA GLY A 79 2.60 0.66 6.03
C GLY A 79 2.69 1.31 4.65
N GLN A 80 1.70 2.11 4.26
CA GLN A 80 1.69 2.81 2.98
C GLN A 80 2.40 4.16 3.03
N SER A 81 2.99 4.53 1.90
CA SER A 81 3.54 5.86 1.65
C SER A 81 2.78 6.52 0.50
N ILE A 82 2.35 7.75 0.72
CA ILE A 82 1.61 8.56 -0.25
C ILE A 82 2.51 9.70 -0.73
N LEU A 83 2.30 10.13 -1.96
CA LEU A 83 2.89 11.38 -2.42
C LEU A 83 2.00 12.58 -2.07
N ALA A 84 2.58 13.59 -1.43
CA ALA A 84 1.92 14.86 -1.13
C ALA A 84 2.78 16.03 -1.62
N ARG A 85 2.17 17.17 -1.92
CA ARG A 85 2.91 18.43 -2.05
C ARG A 85 3.17 19.00 -0.66
N GLU A 86 4.29 19.70 -0.52
CA GLU A 86 4.60 20.42 0.72
C GLU A 86 3.49 21.43 1.03
N GLY A 87 2.99 21.41 2.26
CA GLY A 87 1.98 22.37 2.69
C GLY A 87 0.61 22.21 2.02
N GLN A 88 0.35 21.09 1.35
CA GLN A 88 -0.97 20.79 0.81
C GLN A 88 -1.80 19.98 1.82
N PRO A 89 -2.90 20.52 2.36
CA PRO A 89 -3.79 19.77 3.23
C PRO A 89 -4.62 18.77 2.42
N PHE A 90 -4.89 17.62 3.02
CA PHE A 90 -5.89 16.68 2.53
C PHE A 90 -6.54 15.92 3.68
N ASP A 91 -7.78 15.50 3.46
CA ASP A 91 -8.55 14.79 4.47
C ASP A 91 -8.29 13.30 4.35
N VAL A 92 -7.90 12.69 5.47
CA VAL A 92 -7.80 11.24 5.58
C VAL A 92 -8.97 10.67 6.38
N ALA A 93 -9.29 9.41 6.15
CA ALA A 93 -10.33 8.69 6.87
C ALA A 93 -10.00 7.20 6.96
N ILE A 94 -10.78 6.47 7.76
CA ILE A 94 -10.72 5.02 7.82
C ILE A 94 -12.01 4.47 7.21
N SER A 95 -11.89 3.47 6.35
CA SER A 95 -13.07 2.78 5.82
C SER A 95 -13.90 2.17 6.96
N GLU A 96 -15.22 2.24 6.84
CA GLU A 96 -16.16 1.84 7.89
C GLU A 96 -16.00 2.61 9.22
N ALA A 97 -15.47 3.85 9.21
CA ALA A 97 -15.27 4.70 10.39
C ALA A 97 -16.44 4.71 11.41
N PRO A 98 -17.73 4.65 11.03
CA PRO A 98 -18.82 4.59 12.00
C PRO A 98 -18.76 3.41 12.97
N LYS A 99 -18.04 2.33 12.64
CA LYS A 99 -17.82 1.15 13.49
C LYS A 99 -16.63 1.30 14.46
N TRP A 100 -15.85 2.38 14.34
CA TRP A 100 -14.55 2.54 15.00
C TRP A 100 -14.43 3.85 15.79
N ASN A 101 -13.90 3.77 16.99
CA ASN A 101 -13.31 4.92 17.68
C ASN A 101 -11.89 5.09 17.15
N VAL A 102 -11.67 6.20 16.46
CA VAL A 102 -10.39 6.50 15.81
C VAL A 102 -9.70 7.64 16.54
N THR A 103 -8.43 7.42 16.88
CA THR A 103 -7.54 8.45 17.38
C THR A 103 -6.41 8.65 16.39
N TRP A 104 -6.35 9.86 15.82
CA TRP A 104 -5.31 10.31 14.91
C TRP A 104 -4.17 10.93 15.71
N ASN A 105 -2.94 10.65 15.30
CA ASN A 105 -1.74 11.13 15.93
C ASN A 105 -0.68 11.43 14.87
N SER A 106 -0.25 12.68 14.78
CA SER A 106 0.90 13.14 14.01
C SER A 106 1.95 13.70 14.97
N SER A 107 3.13 14.11 14.46
CA SER A 107 4.15 14.76 15.29
C SER A 107 3.66 16.04 15.98
N GLU A 108 2.63 16.69 15.45
CA GLU A 108 2.20 18.03 15.88
C GLU A 108 0.80 18.05 16.52
N THR A 109 -0.03 17.05 16.21
CA THR A 109 -1.45 17.09 16.57
C THR A 109 -2.02 15.71 16.88
N GLN A 110 -2.88 15.68 17.89
CA GLN A 110 -3.71 14.53 18.23
C GLN A 110 -5.18 14.92 18.07
N ALA A 111 -5.96 14.09 17.38
CA ALA A 111 -7.38 14.33 17.18
C ALA A 111 -8.18 13.03 17.27
N THR A 112 -9.47 13.13 17.55
CA THR A 112 -10.39 11.99 17.53
C THR A 112 -11.53 12.30 16.58
N GLY A 113 -11.84 11.35 15.70
CA GLY A 113 -12.88 11.55 14.69
C GLY A 113 -12.77 10.57 13.54
N GLU A 114 -13.81 10.50 12.72
CA GLU A 114 -13.89 9.58 11.58
C GLU A 114 -12.95 9.99 10.43
N SER A 115 -12.62 11.27 10.38
CA SER A 115 -11.66 11.86 9.45
C SER A 115 -10.69 12.80 10.17
N PHE A 116 -9.57 13.08 9.52
CA PHE A 116 -8.56 14.00 10.00
C PHE A 116 -7.97 14.78 8.84
N SER A 117 -7.91 16.10 8.95
CA SER A 117 -7.23 16.93 7.95
C SER A 117 -5.75 16.94 8.29
N TRP A 118 -4.95 16.33 7.42
CA TRP A 118 -3.51 16.22 7.61
C TRP A 118 -2.77 17.13 6.63
N LEU A 119 -1.73 17.79 7.12
CA LEU A 119 -0.87 18.70 6.40
C LEU A 119 0.58 18.24 6.58
N PRO A 120 1.10 17.37 5.70
CA PRO A 120 2.50 16.96 5.81
C PRO A 120 3.40 18.16 5.50
N GLN A 121 4.27 18.50 6.43
CA GLN A 121 5.22 19.60 6.32
C GLN A 121 6.58 19.12 5.79
N LYS A 122 6.92 17.84 6.00
CA LYS A 122 8.27 17.32 5.69
C LYS A 122 8.21 15.90 5.13
N ASN A 123 9.20 15.57 4.29
CA ASN A 123 9.38 14.22 3.79
C ASN A 123 9.60 13.22 4.94
N GLY A 124 8.93 12.08 4.90
CA GLY A 124 9.00 11.05 5.95
C GLY A 124 8.11 11.32 7.16
N GLU A 125 7.31 12.40 7.16
CA GLU A 125 6.31 12.61 8.21
C GLU A 125 5.30 11.47 8.20
N THR A 126 4.92 11.00 9.39
CA THR A 126 4.03 9.84 9.56
C THR A 126 2.79 10.24 10.32
N LEU A 127 1.62 9.99 9.74
CA LEU A 127 0.34 10.04 10.42
C LEU A 127 -0.02 8.64 10.92
N ARG A 128 -0.40 8.53 12.19
CA ARG A 128 -0.85 7.28 12.80
C ARG A 128 -2.32 7.35 13.17
N ALA A 129 -3.06 6.29 12.89
CA ALA A 129 -4.45 6.16 13.29
C ALA A 129 -4.60 4.92 14.16
N ARG A 130 -4.95 5.13 15.43
CA ARG A 130 -5.30 4.05 16.36
C ARG A 130 -6.80 3.79 16.26
N CYS A 131 -7.14 2.61 15.77
CA CYS A 131 -8.52 2.17 15.57
C CYS A 131 -8.91 1.22 16.70
N LYS A 132 -10.02 1.51 17.38
CA LYS A 132 -10.61 0.64 18.40
C LYS A 132 -12.08 0.42 18.09
N ALA A 133 -12.58 -0.81 18.16
CA ALA A 133 -13.99 -1.07 17.84
C ALA A 133 -14.90 -0.22 18.74
N LYS A 134 -15.96 0.37 18.16
CA LYS A 134 -17.03 0.94 18.98
C LYS A 134 -17.74 -0.22 19.68
N ASN A 135 -17.75 -0.17 21.00
CA ASN A 135 -18.46 -1.15 21.79
C ASN A 135 -19.88 -0.66 22.01
N THR A 136 -20.85 -1.35 21.43
CA THR A 136 -22.25 -1.22 21.82
C THR A 136 -22.59 -2.33 22.80
N ASP A 137 -23.45 -2.02 23.76
CA ASP A 137 -23.99 -2.96 24.74
C ASP A 137 -22.94 -3.55 25.70
N TRP A 138 -23.11 -4.80 26.15
CA TRP A 138 -22.29 -5.46 27.16
C TRP A 138 -20.79 -5.56 26.80
N THR A 139 -20.44 -5.39 25.53
CA THR A 139 -19.04 -5.37 25.07
C THR A 139 -18.28 -4.15 25.58
N ALA A 140 -18.97 -3.08 26.03
CA ALA A 140 -18.37 -1.91 26.65
C ALA A 140 -17.57 -2.24 27.93
N TYR A 141 -18.03 -3.23 28.72
CA TYR A 141 -17.36 -3.69 29.93
C TYR A 141 -16.01 -4.38 29.66
N PHE A 142 -15.79 -4.84 28.43
CA PHE A 142 -14.55 -5.46 27.98
C PHE A 142 -13.72 -4.53 27.07
N SER A 143 -14.04 -3.23 27.04
CA SER A 143 -13.36 -2.26 26.18
C SER A 143 -11.85 -2.21 26.37
N SER A 144 -11.31 -2.49 27.55
CA SER A 144 -9.86 -2.56 27.79
C SER A 144 -9.19 -3.75 27.12
N VAL A 145 -9.94 -4.81 26.79
CA VAL A 145 -9.46 -6.06 26.19
C VAL A 145 -9.68 -6.10 24.68
N VAL A 146 -10.50 -5.19 24.15
CA VAL A 146 -10.72 -5.08 22.71
C VAL A 146 -9.41 -4.67 22.03
N PRO A 147 -8.87 -5.51 21.12
CA PRO A 147 -7.65 -5.20 20.40
C PRO A 147 -7.80 -3.88 19.64
N SER A 148 -6.83 -2.99 19.85
CA SER A 148 -6.65 -1.81 19.01
C SER A 148 -5.70 -2.15 17.86
N ARG A 149 -5.94 -1.55 16.69
CA ARG A 149 -5.03 -1.63 15.55
C ARG A 149 -4.43 -0.27 15.28
N ASP A 150 -3.11 -0.21 15.15
CA ASP A 150 -2.42 0.99 14.73
C ASP A 150 -2.18 0.92 13.22
N LEU A 151 -2.65 1.95 12.52
CA LEU A 151 -2.38 2.19 11.10
C LEU A 151 -1.39 3.34 10.98
N SER A 152 -0.56 3.33 9.95
CA SER A 152 0.44 4.36 9.71
C SER A 152 0.49 4.71 8.23
N LEU A 153 0.40 6.00 7.95
CA LEU A 153 0.54 6.61 6.63
C LEU A 153 1.82 7.46 6.62
N GLY A 154 2.76 7.13 5.74
CA GLY A 154 3.92 7.99 5.49
C GLY A 154 3.63 8.99 4.37
N ALA A 155 4.10 10.22 4.51
CA ALA A 155 4.09 11.19 3.43
C ALA A 155 5.48 11.28 2.78
N VAL A 156 5.49 11.28 1.45
CA VAL A 156 6.64 11.66 0.65
C VAL A 156 6.31 12.99 0.00
N VAL A 157 7.11 14.00 0.31
CA VAL A 157 6.94 15.34 -0.24
C VAL A 157 7.64 15.42 -1.59
N ALA A 158 6.88 15.75 -2.63
CA ALA A 158 7.43 16.00 -3.96
C ALA A 158 7.85 17.46 -4.14
N GLU A 159 9.00 17.67 -4.74
CA GLU A 159 9.55 18.99 -5.04
C GLU A 159 9.04 19.46 -6.42
N LEU A 160 8.51 20.69 -6.47
CA LEU A 160 8.09 21.33 -7.72
C LEU A 160 9.30 22.05 -8.33
N ASP A 161 9.88 21.47 -9.39
CA ASP A 161 11.03 22.07 -10.09
C ASP A 161 10.61 23.21 -11.02
N GLU A 162 9.48 23.04 -11.71
CA GLU A 162 8.92 24.01 -12.67
C GLU A 162 7.39 23.91 -12.66
N GLN A 163 6.68 24.78 -13.40
CA GLN A 163 5.22 24.96 -13.34
C GLN A 163 4.37 23.66 -13.29
N TYR A 164 4.84 22.56 -13.88
CA TYR A 164 4.18 21.24 -13.86
C TYR A 164 5.12 20.07 -13.55
N ARG A 165 6.42 20.31 -13.32
CA ARG A 165 7.42 19.26 -13.17
C ARG A 165 7.62 18.94 -11.70
N MET A 166 7.47 17.68 -11.38
CA MET A 166 7.59 17.15 -10.03
C MET A 166 8.74 16.17 -9.96
N THR A 167 9.52 16.25 -8.90
CA THR A 167 10.63 15.35 -8.64
C THR A 167 10.47 14.74 -7.25
N VAL A 168 10.74 13.44 -7.14
CA VAL A 168 10.73 12.72 -5.87
C VAL A 168 12.02 11.94 -5.71
N SER A 169 12.59 11.99 -4.51
CA SER A 169 13.68 11.13 -4.11
C SER A 169 13.20 10.17 -3.02
N LEU A 170 13.16 8.86 -3.34
CA LEU A 170 12.71 7.80 -2.43
C LEU A 170 13.94 7.05 -1.91
N PRO A 171 14.40 7.28 -0.66
CA PRO A 171 15.63 6.68 -0.12
C PRO A 171 15.57 5.15 -0.03
N SER A 172 14.39 4.57 0.14
CA SER A 172 14.14 3.14 0.02
C SER A 172 12.64 2.90 -0.17
N GLY A 173 12.23 2.45 -1.34
CA GLY A 173 10.86 1.99 -1.59
C GLY A 173 10.14 2.69 -2.73
N SER A 174 8.82 2.72 -2.61
CA SER A 174 7.89 3.15 -3.64
C SER A 174 6.79 4.01 -3.02
N ALA A 175 6.32 5.03 -3.74
CA ALA A 175 5.18 5.84 -3.33
C ALA A 175 4.06 5.70 -4.36
N TRP A 176 2.83 5.57 -3.90
CA TRP A 176 1.67 5.64 -4.79
C TRP A 176 1.38 7.11 -5.11
N VAL A 177 1.18 7.41 -6.39
CA VAL A 177 0.98 8.79 -6.89
C VAL A 177 -0.38 8.97 -7.56
N TYR A 178 -0.90 7.92 -8.19
CA TYR A 178 -2.27 7.90 -8.72
C TYR A 178 -2.85 6.48 -8.67
N SER A 179 -4.14 6.34 -9.00
CA SER A 179 -4.77 5.06 -9.27
C SER A 179 -3.97 4.20 -10.23
N HIS A 180 -3.45 3.09 -9.69
CA HIS A 180 -2.61 2.13 -10.41
C HIS A 180 -1.26 2.67 -10.86
N VAL A 181 -0.85 3.88 -10.42
CA VAL A 181 0.43 4.51 -10.76
C VAL A 181 1.32 4.66 -9.53
N GLN A 182 2.50 4.05 -9.58
CA GLN A 182 3.49 4.04 -8.52
C GLN A 182 4.79 4.70 -8.99
N ALA A 183 5.42 5.49 -8.13
CA ALA A 183 6.78 6.00 -8.31
C ALA A 183 7.77 5.13 -7.52
N VAL A 184 8.91 4.80 -8.12
CA VAL A 184 9.94 3.96 -7.50
C VAL A 184 11.32 4.59 -7.69
N GLY A 185 12.06 4.76 -6.60
CA GLY A 185 13.38 5.40 -6.63
C GLY A 185 13.31 6.91 -6.89
N ASN A 186 14.35 7.43 -7.53
CA ASN A 186 14.46 8.85 -7.86
C ASN A 186 13.89 9.10 -9.26
N VAL A 187 12.71 9.71 -9.33
CA VAL A 187 11.99 9.91 -10.59
C VAL A 187 11.42 11.32 -10.70
N SER A 188 11.25 11.76 -11.94
CA SER A 188 10.69 13.06 -12.28
C SER A 188 9.60 12.88 -13.33
N TRP A 189 8.52 13.66 -13.24
CA TRP A 189 7.40 13.58 -14.16
C TRP A 189 6.68 14.93 -14.29
N ASP A 190 5.86 15.03 -15.34
CA ASP A 190 4.90 16.10 -15.53
C ASP A 190 3.57 15.68 -14.89
N GLU A 191 3.07 16.48 -13.95
CA GLU A 191 1.89 16.13 -13.15
C GLU A 191 0.64 15.88 -13.99
N ARG A 192 0.56 16.44 -15.20
CA ARG A 192 -0.58 16.27 -16.11
C ARG A 192 -0.64 14.86 -16.71
N VAL A 193 0.47 14.14 -16.74
CA VAL A 193 0.56 12.80 -17.34
C VAL A 193 -0.10 11.74 -16.46
N LEU A 194 0.04 11.84 -15.14
CA LEU A 194 -0.45 10.82 -14.19
C LEU A 194 -1.95 10.50 -14.32
N PRO A 195 -2.88 11.48 -14.36
CA PRO A 195 -4.29 11.17 -14.56
C PRO A 195 -4.55 10.51 -15.93
N MET A 196 -3.77 10.87 -16.96
CA MET A 196 -3.92 10.27 -18.29
C MET A 196 -3.48 8.80 -18.31
N LEU A 197 -2.38 8.47 -17.61
CA LEU A 197 -1.93 7.08 -17.46
C LEU A 197 -3.00 6.22 -16.77
N SER A 198 -3.57 6.75 -15.68
CA SER A 198 -4.66 6.09 -14.98
C SER A 198 -5.91 5.95 -15.85
N ASP A 199 -6.32 6.99 -16.57
CA ASP A 199 -7.49 6.91 -17.44
C ASP A 199 -7.26 5.93 -18.59
N ALA A 200 -6.02 5.80 -19.09
CA ALA A 200 -5.67 4.86 -20.13
C ALA A 200 -5.70 3.39 -19.67
N THR A 201 -5.75 3.08 -18.37
CA THR A 201 -5.97 1.70 -17.92
C THR A 201 -7.38 1.21 -18.22
N SER A 202 -8.35 2.11 -18.42
CA SER A 202 -9.75 1.75 -18.68
C SER A 202 -9.99 1.01 -19.99
N VAL A 203 -9.06 1.10 -20.95
CA VAL A 203 -9.13 0.40 -22.24
C VAL A 203 -8.43 -0.95 -22.22
N ILE A 204 -7.82 -1.35 -21.10
CA ILE A 204 -7.12 -2.64 -20.99
C ILE A 204 -8.16 -3.72 -20.62
N PRO A 205 -8.33 -4.77 -21.45
CA PRO A 205 -9.25 -5.86 -21.12
C PRO A 205 -8.82 -6.57 -19.82
N GLU A 206 -9.79 -6.95 -18.98
CA GLU A 206 -9.49 -7.55 -17.67
C GLU A 206 -8.63 -8.82 -17.79
N ALA A 207 -8.88 -9.63 -18.82
CA ALA A 207 -8.11 -10.85 -19.12
C ALA A 207 -6.63 -10.59 -19.49
N ALA A 208 -6.29 -9.35 -19.86
CA ALA A 208 -4.96 -8.95 -20.29
C ALA A 208 -4.16 -8.29 -19.15
N LEU A 209 -4.78 -8.07 -18.00
CA LEU A 209 -4.10 -7.59 -16.81
C LEU A 209 -3.32 -8.74 -16.17
N SER A 210 -2.07 -8.49 -15.79
CA SER A 210 -1.25 -9.49 -15.10
C SER A 210 -1.83 -9.93 -13.77
N GLN A 211 -2.69 -9.09 -13.17
CA GLN A 211 -3.47 -9.39 -11.98
C GLN A 211 -4.81 -8.67 -12.10
N LYS A 212 -5.85 -9.22 -11.48
CA LYS A 212 -7.20 -8.65 -11.52
C LYS A 212 -7.13 -7.22 -10.96
N LEU A 213 -7.60 -6.24 -11.74
CA LEU A 213 -7.94 -4.93 -11.19
C LEU A 213 -9.16 -5.17 -10.30
N GLU A 214 -8.93 -5.54 -9.04
CA GLU A 214 -10.01 -5.69 -8.10
C GLU A 214 -10.67 -4.32 -7.93
N ALA A 215 -11.95 -4.24 -8.28
CA ALA A 215 -12.78 -3.09 -7.99
C ALA A 215 -12.78 -2.92 -6.47
N ILE A 216 -12.01 -1.96 -5.96
CA ILE A 216 -12.09 -1.44 -4.60
C ILE A 216 -12.33 -2.56 -3.57
N ASN A 217 -11.44 -3.55 -3.53
CA ASN A 217 -11.49 -4.62 -2.53
C ASN A 217 -10.13 -4.78 -1.84
N GLU A 218 -10.14 -5.57 -0.78
CA GLU A 218 -9.22 -5.66 0.37
C GLU A 218 -7.75 -6.02 0.08
N THR A 219 -7.27 -5.85 -1.16
CA THR A 219 -5.87 -5.98 -1.55
C THR A 219 -5.51 -4.86 -2.52
N PRO A 220 -4.36 -4.16 -2.36
CA PRO A 220 -4.01 -3.12 -3.31
C PRO A 220 -3.72 -3.84 -4.63
N ALA A 221 -4.50 -3.53 -5.67
CA ALA A 221 -4.17 -3.98 -7.01
C ALA A 221 -2.69 -3.62 -7.27
N PRO A 222 -1.91 -4.51 -7.89
CA PRO A 222 -0.52 -4.20 -8.20
C PRO A 222 -0.45 -2.91 -9.03
N ALA A 223 0.68 -2.22 -8.94
CA ALA A 223 0.92 -1.08 -9.80
C ALA A 223 0.91 -1.55 -11.27
N LEU A 224 -0.05 -1.04 -12.05
CA LEU A 224 -0.06 -1.26 -13.50
C LEU A 224 0.96 -0.37 -14.17
N TRP A 225 1.05 0.87 -13.68
CA TRP A 225 2.02 1.85 -14.13
C TRP A 225 3.07 2.09 -13.06
N GLN A 226 4.31 2.09 -13.50
CA GLN A 226 5.44 2.48 -12.68
C GLN A 226 6.13 3.67 -13.35
N VAL A 227 6.17 4.82 -12.68
CA VAL A 227 7.00 5.95 -13.13
C VAL A 227 8.46 5.53 -12.97
N VAL A 228 9.21 5.63 -14.06
CA VAL A 228 10.62 5.25 -14.15
C VAL A 228 11.44 6.46 -14.60
N SER A 229 12.77 6.37 -14.53
CA SER A 229 13.66 7.46 -14.91
C SER A 229 13.89 7.57 -16.42
N ASP A 230 13.80 6.45 -17.14
CA ASP A 230 14.10 6.35 -18.58
C ASP A 230 13.52 5.04 -19.18
N PHE A 231 13.67 4.84 -20.49
CA PHE A 231 13.45 3.59 -21.22
C PHE A 231 14.42 2.46 -20.82
N ASP A 232 15.56 2.82 -20.24
CA ASP A 232 16.50 1.87 -19.67
C ASP A 232 16.94 2.32 -18.28
N SER A 233 16.67 1.52 -17.26
CA SER A 233 17.06 1.82 -15.88
C SER A 233 18.57 1.97 -15.69
N THR A 234 19.39 1.49 -16.62
CA THR A 234 20.85 1.65 -16.58
C THR A 234 21.33 2.95 -17.23
N VAL A 235 20.43 3.66 -17.93
CA VAL A 235 20.71 4.92 -18.60
C VAL A 235 19.92 6.01 -17.89
N GLN A 236 20.61 7.06 -17.47
CA GLN A 236 19.93 8.22 -16.93
C GLN A 236 19.54 9.14 -18.07
N ALA A 237 18.26 9.47 -18.17
CA ALA A 237 17.78 10.44 -19.14
C ALA A 237 18.58 11.75 -18.96
N PRO A 238 18.88 12.48 -20.06
CA PRO A 238 19.54 13.77 -19.95
C PRO A 238 18.75 14.67 -18.99
N ALA A 239 19.43 15.44 -18.14
CA ALA A 239 18.76 16.36 -17.22
C ALA A 239 17.84 17.38 -17.94
N SER A 240 18.15 17.66 -19.21
CA SER A 240 17.34 18.50 -20.09
C SER A 240 16.07 17.83 -20.60
N ASP A 241 15.94 16.50 -20.53
CA ASP A 241 14.73 15.82 -20.92
C ASP A 241 13.63 16.04 -19.88
N ARG A 242 12.54 16.64 -20.33
CA ARG A 242 11.36 16.99 -19.54
C ARG A 242 10.24 15.97 -19.68
N ALA A 243 10.55 14.78 -20.17
CA ALA A 243 9.57 13.73 -20.37
C ALA A 243 9.17 13.03 -19.07
N THR A 244 7.93 12.54 -19.07
CA THR A 244 7.48 11.53 -18.12
C THR A 244 7.67 10.16 -18.73
N TYR A 245 8.36 9.28 -18.01
CA TYR A 245 8.53 7.88 -18.37
C TYR A 245 7.70 6.99 -17.45
N ALA A 246 6.93 6.07 -18.03
CA ALA A 246 6.14 5.11 -17.26
C ALA A 246 6.18 3.72 -17.90
N ALA A 247 6.49 2.71 -17.10
CA ALA A 247 6.44 1.31 -17.48
C ALA A 247 5.05 0.73 -17.19
N LEU A 248 4.45 0.09 -18.19
CA LEU A 248 3.21 -0.68 -18.11
C LEU A 248 3.52 -2.15 -17.84
N HIS A 249 2.95 -2.67 -16.77
CA HIS A 249 2.99 -4.07 -16.38
C HIS A 249 1.64 -4.72 -16.70
N ALA A 250 1.58 -5.45 -17.81
CA ALA A 250 0.39 -6.18 -18.25
C ALA A 250 0.79 -7.47 -19.00
N ASN A 251 -0.12 -8.43 -19.10
CA ASN A 251 0.08 -9.60 -19.94
C ASN A 251 -0.26 -9.23 -21.39
N ASN A 252 0.40 -9.85 -22.39
CA ASN A 252 0.08 -9.60 -23.79
C ASN A 252 0.22 -8.12 -24.22
N LEU A 253 1.32 -7.48 -23.82
CA LEU A 253 1.64 -6.07 -24.10
C LEU A 253 1.57 -5.72 -25.59
N GLU A 254 1.94 -6.65 -26.48
CA GLU A 254 1.87 -6.46 -27.94
C GLU A 254 0.45 -6.08 -28.42
N SER A 255 -0.59 -6.65 -27.82
CA SER A 255 -1.99 -6.37 -28.17
C SER A 255 -2.57 -5.16 -27.45
N ILE A 256 -2.09 -4.86 -26.24
CA ILE A 256 -2.62 -3.80 -25.37
C ILE A 256 -2.07 -2.44 -25.77
N MET A 257 -0.77 -2.37 -26.08
CA MET A 257 -0.08 -1.11 -26.33
C MET A 257 -0.82 -0.26 -27.36
N PRO A 258 -1.25 -0.77 -28.53
CA PRO A 258 -2.06 -0.03 -29.51
C PRO A 258 -3.26 0.71 -28.93
N GLN A 259 -4.01 0.02 -28.07
CA GLN A 259 -5.24 0.55 -27.47
C GLN A 259 -4.93 1.63 -26.45
N VAL A 260 -3.95 1.36 -25.57
CA VAL A 260 -3.54 2.30 -24.52
C VAL A 260 -2.93 3.56 -25.11
N GLY A 261 -2.05 3.46 -26.09
CA GLY A 261 -1.44 4.66 -26.65
C GLY A 261 -2.35 5.43 -27.59
N ALA A 262 -3.33 4.79 -28.26
CA ALA A 262 -4.41 5.51 -28.92
C ALA A 262 -5.23 6.34 -27.91
N ARG A 263 -5.55 5.75 -26.74
CA ARG A 263 -6.23 6.44 -25.66
C ARG A 263 -5.41 7.60 -25.10
N LEU A 264 -4.11 7.42 -24.88
CA LEU A 264 -3.22 8.51 -24.45
C LEU A 264 -3.12 9.62 -25.50
N ALA A 265 -3.08 9.28 -26.79
CA ALA A 265 -3.06 10.26 -27.87
C ALA A 265 -4.34 11.10 -27.92
N GLU A 266 -5.49 10.49 -27.62
CA GLU A 266 -6.79 11.18 -27.48
C GLU A 266 -6.80 12.12 -26.27
N LEU A 267 -6.32 11.65 -25.11
CA LEU A 267 -6.26 12.44 -23.87
C LEU A 267 -5.23 13.58 -23.93
N ALA A 268 -4.17 13.42 -24.73
CA ALA A 268 -3.04 14.35 -24.83
C ALA A 268 -2.74 14.74 -26.29
N PRO A 269 -3.66 15.44 -26.99
CA PRO A 269 -3.53 15.73 -28.42
C PRO A 269 -2.30 16.58 -28.77
N LYS A 270 -1.77 17.34 -27.80
CA LYS A 270 -0.60 18.21 -27.97
C LYS A 270 0.71 17.61 -27.45
N ALA A 271 0.67 16.51 -26.71
CA ALA A 271 1.89 15.89 -26.19
C ALA A 271 2.53 15.03 -27.28
N SER A 272 3.85 14.93 -27.35
CA SER A 272 4.57 13.87 -28.08
C SER A 272 4.63 12.60 -27.24
N ILE A 273 4.33 11.46 -27.87
CA ILE A 273 4.21 10.15 -27.21
C ILE A 273 5.09 9.14 -27.94
N LYS A 274 6.04 8.56 -27.22
CA LYS A 274 6.96 7.52 -27.69
C LYS A 274 6.79 6.26 -26.85
N TRP A 275 6.73 5.09 -27.49
CA TRP A 275 6.54 3.80 -26.83
C TRP A 275 7.65 2.83 -27.16
N VAL A 276 8.15 2.08 -26.18
CA VAL A 276 9.10 1.00 -26.39
C VAL A 276 8.59 -0.26 -25.70
N LEU A 277 8.33 -1.31 -26.48
CA LEU A 277 8.10 -2.66 -25.99
C LEU A 277 9.45 -3.37 -25.82
N ARG A 278 9.85 -3.64 -24.58
CA ARG A 278 11.09 -4.34 -24.23
C ARG A 278 10.79 -5.83 -24.11
N LEU A 279 11.11 -6.60 -25.13
CA LEU A 279 11.11 -8.08 -25.12
C LEU A 279 12.51 -8.66 -24.84
N ASP A 280 13.50 -7.79 -24.68
CA ASP A 280 14.88 -8.13 -24.34
C ASP A 280 15.10 -8.43 -22.85
N LYS A 281 14.11 -8.11 -22.00
CA LYS A 281 14.12 -8.40 -20.57
C LYS A 281 13.45 -9.74 -20.24
N ASP A 282 13.81 -10.30 -19.08
CA ASP A 282 13.23 -11.56 -18.59
C ASP A 282 11.71 -11.47 -18.42
N THR A 283 11.21 -10.30 -18.02
CA THR A 283 9.79 -9.96 -18.02
C THR A 283 9.57 -8.87 -19.07
N PRO A 284 8.71 -9.11 -20.09
CA PRO A 284 8.33 -8.08 -21.05
C PRO A 284 7.74 -6.84 -20.37
N GLU A 285 8.16 -5.65 -20.79
CA GLU A 285 7.65 -4.37 -20.27
C GLU A 285 7.35 -3.39 -21.41
N GLY A 286 6.27 -2.61 -21.29
CA GLY A 286 5.91 -1.57 -22.25
C GLY A 286 6.16 -0.20 -21.63
N ILE A 287 7.19 0.51 -22.06
CA ILE A 287 7.52 1.83 -21.51
C ILE A 287 7.00 2.92 -22.44
N VAL A 288 6.29 3.89 -21.87
CA VAL A 288 5.85 5.11 -22.55
C VAL A 288 6.66 6.31 -22.08
N ARG A 289 7.02 7.17 -23.02
CA ARG A 289 7.59 8.51 -22.80
C ARG A 289 6.61 9.55 -23.32
N MET A 290 6.17 10.46 -22.46
CA MET A 290 5.26 11.56 -22.81
C MET A 290 5.89 12.92 -22.53
N VAL A 291 5.77 13.86 -23.47
CA VAL A 291 6.24 15.25 -23.34
C VAL A 291 5.18 16.21 -23.87
N PHE A 292 4.82 17.25 -23.11
CA PHE A 292 3.96 18.33 -23.60
C PHE A 292 4.75 19.41 -24.36
N ASP A 293 5.06 19.15 -25.63
CA ASP A 293 5.86 20.02 -26.50
C ASP A 293 5.07 20.68 -27.64
N ASN A 294 3.75 20.44 -27.73
CA ASN A 294 2.86 20.88 -28.80
C ASN A 294 3.18 20.32 -30.20
N LYS A 295 4.02 19.27 -30.30
CA LYS A 295 4.39 18.68 -31.60
C LYS A 295 3.50 17.49 -31.98
N ALA A 296 2.86 16.86 -31.00
CA ALA A 296 1.99 15.70 -31.22
C ALA A 296 2.68 14.53 -31.95
N GLU A 297 4.00 14.35 -31.79
CA GLU A 297 4.74 13.27 -32.43
C GLU A 297 4.33 11.90 -31.85
N ARG A 298 4.22 10.87 -32.68
CA ARG A 298 3.83 9.51 -32.26
C ARG A 298 4.85 8.51 -32.80
N GLY A 299 5.37 7.66 -31.94
CA GLY A 299 6.30 6.61 -32.35
C GLY A 299 6.26 5.42 -31.40
N ALA A 300 6.47 4.22 -31.94
CA ALA A 300 6.45 2.99 -31.18
C ALA A 300 7.52 2.02 -31.71
N TRP A 301 8.26 1.38 -30.82
CA TRP A 301 9.36 0.46 -31.15
C TRP A 301 9.26 -0.84 -30.33
N VAL A 302 9.75 -1.95 -30.87
CA VAL A 302 9.98 -3.22 -30.16
C VAL A 302 11.47 -3.48 -30.09
N LYS A 303 12.00 -3.68 -28.88
CA LYS A 303 13.38 -4.11 -28.66
C LYS A 303 13.38 -5.59 -28.30
N ARG A 304 13.94 -6.44 -29.16
CA ARG A 304 14.10 -7.88 -28.89
C ARG A 304 15.51 -8.19 -28.38
N LYS A 305 15.67 -9.38 -27.81
CA LYS A 305 16.98 -9.86 -27.35
C LYS A 305 17.99 -9.86 -28.51
N GLY A 306 19.07 -9.10 -28.36
CA GLY A 306 20.10 -8.93 -29.39
C GLY A 306 19.96 -7.65 -30.22
N ASP A 307 18.84 -6.93 -30.13
CA ASP A 307 18.67 -5.65 -30.81
C ASP A 307 19.43 -4.53 -30.07
N VAL A 308 20.21 -3.76 -30.84
CA VAL A 308 20.91 -2.57 -30.32
C VAL A 308 19.93 -1.40 -30.16
N ALA A 309 19.10 -1.17 -31.18
CA ALA A 309 18.02 -0.19 -31.18
C ALA A 309 16.75 -0.88 -31.67
N GLY A 310 15.66 -0.81 -30.89
CA GLY A 310 14.42 -1.52 -31.21
C GLY A 310 13.88 -1.17 -32.60
N THR A 311 13.21 -2.12 -33.24
CA THR A 311 12.59 -1.95 -34.56
C THR A 311 11.23 -1.26 -34.46
N PRO A 312 10.82 -0.39 -35.39
CA PRO A 312 9.53 0.30 -35.33
C PRO A 312 8.35 -0.68 -35.38
N ILE A 313 7.26 -0.36 -34.68
CA ILE A 313 5.98 -1.09 -34.74
C ILE A 313 5.19 -0.60 -35.95
N THR A 314 4.99 -1.48 -36.93
CA THR A 314 4.13 -1.21 -38.09
C THR A 314 2.66 -1.12 -37.68
N GLY A 315 1.93 -0.12 -38.18
CA GLY A 315 0.47 0.01 -37.96
C GLY A 315 0.03 0.95 -36.83
N TRP A 316 0.97 1.59 -36.13
CA TRP A 316 0.69 2.64 -35.13
C TRP A 316 0.52 4.04 -35.73
N GLU A 317 0.98 4.25 -36.96
CA GLU A 317 1.10 5.57 -37.56
C GLU A 317 -0.26 6.16 -37.96
N LYS A 318 -0.73 7.17 -37.23
CA LYS A 318 -1.52 8.25 -37.84
C LYS A 318 -0.94 9.60 -37.44
N GLY A 319 -0.03 10.06 -38.30
CA GLY A 319 0.64 11.36 -38.24
C GLY A 319 2.03 11.23 -38.85
N GLN A 320 2.18 11.68 -40.10
CA GLN A 320 3.42 11.59 -40.87
C GLN A 320 4.63 12.06 -40.08
N TRP A 321 5.61 11.17 -39.97
CA TRP A 321 6.93 11.46 -39.46
C TRP A 321 7.77 12.10 -40.58
N ILE A 322 8.13 13.38 -40.44
CA ILE A 322 9.11 14.05 -41.29
C ILE A 322 10.33 14.31 -40.40
N GLY A 323 11.27 13.37 -40.41
CA GLY A 323 12.59 13.59 -39.82
C GLY A 323 13.18 12.33 -39.23
N SER A 324 14.11 11.72 -39.97
CA SER A 324 15.00 10.63 -39.53
C SER A 324 15.73 10.97 -38.22
N ILE A 325 15.09 10.70 -37.08
CA ILE A 325 15.76 10.52 -35.81
C ILE A 325 15.35 9.15 -35.29
N ALA A 326 16.13 8.12 -35.66
CA ALA A 326 16.16 6.89 -34.88
C ALA A 326 16.21 7.25 -33.38
N PRO A 327 15.63 6.46 -32.46
CA PRO A 327 15.92 6.69 -31.05
C PRO A 327 17.44 6.70 -30.90
N GLU A 328 18.03 7.87 -30.63
CA GLU A 328 19.42 7.95 -30.19
C GLU A 328 19.45 7.33 -28.80
N LEU A 329 19.50 6.01 -28.77
CA LEU A 329 20.03 5.29 -27.64
C LEU A 329 21.50 5.72 -27.52
N PRO A 330 21.99 5.95 -26.30
CA PRO A 330 23.34 6.45 -26.10
C PRO A 330 24.33 5.55 -26.84
N ASN A 331 25.07 6.16 -27.77
CA ASN A 331 26.22 5.53 -28.40
C ASN A 331 27.20 5.14 -27.30
N THR A 332 27.24 3.86 -26.95
CA THR A 332 28.36 3.27 -26.24
C THR A 332 29.49 3.05 -27.25
N THR A 333 30.08 4.15 -27.74
CA THR A 333 31.46 4.09 -28.21
C THR A 333 32.34 3.94 -26.98
N ALA A 334 32.65 2.69 -26.67
CA ALA A 334 33.92 2.35 -26.07
C ALA A 334 35.04 2.95 -26.94
N THR A 335 35.82 3.85 -26.35
CA THR A 335 37.18 4.10 -26.83
C THR A 335 38.09 4.01 -25.61
N THR A 336 38.80 2.90 -25.61
CA THR A 336 40.05 2.62 -24.90
C THR A 336 40.98 3.82 -24.79
N ALA A 337 41.47 4.04 -23.55
CA ALA A 337 42.81 4.39 -23.09
C ALA A 337 43.80 5.16 -24.01
N PRO A 338 44.69 5.94 -23.39
CA PRO A 338 46.04 5.41 -23.16
C PRO A 338 46.32 4.99 -21.73
#